data_AF-A0A950SSF7-F1
#
_entry.id   AF-A0A950SSF7-F1
#
_cell.length_a   1.000
_cell.length_b   1.000
_cell.length_c   1.000
_cell.angle_alpha   90.00
_cell.angle_beta   90.00
_cell.angle_gamma   90.00
#
_symmetry.space_group_name_H-M   'P 1'
#
loop_
_entity.id
_entity.type
_entity.pdbx_description
1 polymer ?
#
loop_
_entity_poly.entity_id
_entity_poly.type
_entity_poly.pdbx_seq_one_letter_code
_entity_poly.pdbx_strand_id
1 'polypeptide(L)'
;MTAQKSRFGLDRQGMHHLGTVHWNQPASVLCEHAVRRREGELAFGGSFSVSTGSFTGRTPRDKYIVEEPCTKDTVAWGKINQPVSPAQFASLQQRMLAYLQGRELFVQDLYAGADPAYRLPVRVVTDSAWHSLFSRNMFIRPPTDELPGFEPAFTILHAPRFLAVPEHDKINSATFILVNFAERLVLIGGTEYAGEIKKSVFGYLNFVLPARGVLPMHASANVGPQGDCAIFFGLSGTGKTTLSADNSRTLIGDDEHGWSPQGIFNFEGGCYAKVIHLSPTAEPEIYATITRFGTVLENVVLDPETRLPDVDDASLTENTRACY
;
A
#
# COMPACT_ATOMS: atom_id res chain seq x y z
N MET A 1 -21.26 17.08 6.10
CA MET A 1 -20.12 16.13 6.04
C MET A 1 -20.21 15.17 4.84
N THR A 2 -20.75 15.61 3.69
CA THR A 2 -20.95 14.77 2.49
C THR A 2 -19.81 14.87 1.47
N ALA A 3 -18.88 15.82 1.63
CA ALA A 3 -17.83 16.11 0.66
C ALA A 3 -16.75 15.02 0.54
N GLN A 4 -16.67 14.09 1.49
CA GLN A 4 -15.64 13.05 1.52
C GLN A 4 -16.10 11.70 0.95
N LYS A 5 -17.38 11.51 0.64
CA LYS A 5 -17.92 10.23 0.17
C LYS A 5 -18.17 10.26 -1.33
N SER A 6 -17.60 9.31 -2.06
CA SER A 6 -17.91 9.09 -3.48
C SER A 6 -19.35 8.62 -3.68
N ARG A 7 -19.98 9.07 -4.77
CA ARG A 7 -21.30 8.58 -5.21
C ARG A 7 -21.28 7.11 -5.64
N PHE A 8 -20.11 6.59 -5.99
CA PHE A 8 -19.92 5.19 -6.32
C PHE A 8 -19.67 4.45 -5.01
N GLY A 9 -20.70 3.82 -4.46
CA GLY A 9 -20.66 3.16 -3.16
C GLY A 9 -19.94 1.82 -3.15
N LEU A 10 -19.93 1.17 -1.98
CA LEU A 10 -19.34 -0.15 -1.76
C LEU A 10 -20.25 -1.31 -2.24
N ASP A 11 -21.50 -1.01 -2.56
CA ASP A 11 -22.45 -1.93 -3.16
C ASP A 11 -21.96 -2.48 -4.51
N ARG A 12 -21.14 -1.71 -5.25
CA ARG A 12 -20.46 -2.17 -6.47
C ARG A 12 -19.50 -3.33 -6.23
N GLN A 13 -19.00 -3.49 -5.00
CA GLN A 13 -18.15 -4.62 -4.59
C GLN A 13 -18.96 -5.74 -3.90
N GLY A 14 -20.30 -5.69 -3.93
CA GLY A 14 -21.17 -6.65 -3.26
C GLY A 14 -21.19 -6.48 -1.73
N MET A 15 -20.73 -5.35 -1.21
CA MET A 15 -20.69 -5.09 0.23
C MET A 15 -22.06 -4.57 0.71
N HIS A 16 -22.67 -5.30 1.64
CA HIS A 16 -23.97 -4.98 2.23
C HIS A 16 -23.93 -5.15 3.75
N HIS A 17 -24.90 -4.57 4.45
CA HIS A 17 -25.04 -4.69 5.91
C HIS A 17 -23.78 -4.32 6.70
N LEU A 18 -23.06 -3.29 6.25
CA LEU A 18 -21.84 -2.80 6.89
C LEU A 18 -22.18 -2.03 8.18
N GLY A 19 -21.24 -1.99 9.11
CA GLY A 19 -21.30 -1.06 10.24
C GLY A 19 -20.97 0.37 9.78
N THR A 20 -20.38 1.16 10.67
CA THR A 20 -19.95 2.52 10.32
C THR A 20 -18.87 2.50 9.25
N VAL A 21 -19.04 3.28 8.18
CA VAL A 21 -18.03 3.41 7.11
C VAL A 21 -17.47 4.83 7.12
N HIS A 22 -16.16 4.93 7.33
CA HIS A 22 -15.40 6.17 7.39
C HIS A 22 -14.73 6.44 6.05
N TRP A 23 -15.13 7.52 5.37
CA TRP A 23 -14.64 7.85 4.04
C TRP A 23 -13.58 8.93 4.09
N ASN A 24 -12.44 8.67 3.43
CA ASN A 24 -11.38 9.65 3.14
C ASN A 24 -10.92 10.47 4.36
N GLN A 25 -10.88 9.82 5.53
CA GLN A 25 -10.54 10.48 6.79
C GLN A 25 -9.10 11.01 6.76
N PRO A 26 -8.83 12.16 7.40
CA PRO A 26 -7.48 12.69 7.53
C PRO A 26 -6.65 11.87 8.53
N ALA A 27 -5.33 12.08 8.50
CA ALA A 27 -4.40 11.35 9.35
C ALA A 27 -4.72 11.50 10.85
N SER A 28 -5.16 12.68 11.30
CA SER A 28 -5.59 12.91 12.69
C SER A 28 -6.68 11.95 13.14
N VAL A 29 -7.78 11.87 12.39
CA VAL A 29 -8.92 11.00 12.70
C VAL A 29 -8.53 9.53 12.62
N LEU A 30 -7.73 9.14 11.61
CA LEU A 30 -7.26 7.76 11.48
C LEU A 30 -6.35 7.35 12.66
N CYS A 31 -5.44 8.20 13.11
CA CYS A 31 -4.63 7.96 14.31
C CYS A 31 -5.50 7.80 15.55
N GLU A 32 -6.50 8.66 15.76
CA GLU A 32 -7.44 8.54 16.88
C GLU A 32 -8.17 7.19 16.87
N HIS A 33 -8.68 6.77 15.70
CA HIS A 33 -9.30 5.46 15.56
C HIS A 33 -8.32 4.31 15.85
N ALA A 34 -7.10 4.38 15.32
CA ALA A 34 -6.10 3.33 15.48
C ALA A 34 -5.66 3.18 16.95
N VAL A 35 -5.45 4.29 17.67
CA VAL A 35 -5.17 4.30 19.11
C VAL A 35 -6.35 3.73 19.91
N ARG A 36 -7.58 4.21 19.65
CA ARG A 36 -8.80 3.72 20.31
C ARG A 36 -8.98 2.21 20.12
N ARG A 37 -8.63 1.70 18.95
CA ARG A 37 -8.77 0.29 18.57
C ARG A 37 -7.57 -0.57 18.99
N ARG A 38 -6.56 0.02 19.65
CA ARG A 38 -5.32 -0.65 20.06
C ARG A 38 -4.64 -1.36 18.90
N GLU A 39 -4.64 -0.70 17.74
CA GLU A 39 -3.97 -1.19 16.54
C GLU A 39 -2.47 -0.86 16.52
N GLY A 40 -2.02 -0.04 17.47
CA GLY A 40 -0.66 0.46 17.60
C GLY A 40 -0.61 1.54 18.68
N GLU A 41 0.45 2.33 18.68
CA GLU A 41 0.69 3.35 19.69
C GLU A 41 1.43 4.56 19.14
N LEU A 42 1.32 5.69 19.83
CA LEU A 42 2.04 6.90 19.47
C LEU A 42 3.49 6.81 19.95
N ALA A 43 4.42 7.09 19.05
CA ALA A 43 5.83 7.28 19.37
C ALA A 43 6.12 8.76 19.68
N PHE A 44 7.33 9.04 20.16
CA PHE A 44 7.82 10.39 20.38
C PHE A 44 7.67 11.26 19.12
N GLY A 45 7.16 12.48 19.30
CA GLY A 45 6.88 13.42 18.20
C GLY A 45 5.58 13.17 17.43
N GLY A 46 4.88 12.06 17.71
CA GLY A 46 3.52 11.79 17.23
C GLY A 46 3.40 10.90 16.00
N SER A 47 4.50 10.28 15.54
CA SER A 47 4.41 9.17 14.60
C SER A 47 3.66 7.99 15.24
N PHE A 48 3.07 7.13 14.41
CA PHE A 48 2.25 6.00 14.86
C PHE A 48 3.00 4.69 14.63
N SER A 49 3.37 3.99 15.70
CA SER A 49 4.06 2.70 15.64
C SER A 49 3.09 1.53 15.67
N VAL A 50 3.34 0.53 14.81
CA VAL A 50 2.58 -0.71 14.70
C VAL A 50 3.52 -1.91 14.65
N SER A 51 3.03 -3.07 15.09
CA SER A 51 3.69 -4.36 14.85
C SER A 51 2.77 -5.25 14.02
N THR A 52 3.33 -5.86 12.98
CA THR A 52 2.59 -6.75 12.05
C THR A 52 2.74 -8.22 12.41
N GLY A 53 3.28 -8.52 13.60
CA GLY A 53 3.47 -9.87 14.10
C GLY A 53 4.45 -10.67 13.25
N SER A 54 4.09 -11.92 12.92
CA SER A 54 4.97 -12.84 12.19
C SER A 54 5.22 -12.43 10.73
N PHE A 55 4.40 -11.56 10.16
CA PHE A 55 4.54 -11.09 8.79
C PHE A 55 5.20 -9.72 8.77
N THR A 56 6.53 -9.70 8.82
CA THR A 56 7.33 -8.46 8.76
C THR A 56 7.83 -8.13 7.35
N GLY A 57 7.26 -8.77 6.34
CA GLY A 57 7.65 -8.67 4.94
C GLY A 57 6.65 -9.35 4.03
N ARG A 58 6.91 -9.30 2.72
CA ARG A 58 6.02 -9.90 1.72
C ARG A 58 5.92 -11.41 1.84
N THR A 59 4.81 -11.97 1.38
CA THR A 59 4.58 -13.41 1.25
C THR A 59 4.37 -13.82 -0.22
N PRO A 60 5.44 -13.90 -1.05
CA PRO A 60 5.31 -14.17 -2.48
C PRO A 60 4.60 -15.50 -2.81
N ARG A 61 4.68 -16.50 -1.91
CA ARG A 61 4.04 -17.81 -2.09
C ARG A 61 2.53 -17.79 -1.87
N ASP A 62 2.01 -16.71 -1.29
CA ASP A 62 0.59 -16.54 -1.00
C ASP A 62 -0.07 -15.51 -1.93
N LYS A 63 0.66 -15.08 -2.97
CA LYS A 63 0.14 -14.22 -4.04
C LYS A 63 -0.36 -15.06 -5.21
N TYR A 64 -1.57 -14.74 -5.65
CA TYR A 64 -2.28 -15.43 -6.72
C TYR A 64 -2.90 -14.43 -7.71
N ILE A 65 -3.03 -14.86 -8.96
CA ILE A 65 -3.69 -14.11 -10.03
C ILE A 65 -4.78 -15.01 -10.61
N VAL A 66 -5.97 -14.46 -10.83
CA VAL A 66 -7.07 -15.19 -11.46
C VAL A 66 -6.69 -15.53 -12.90
N GLU A 67 -6.78 -16.82 -13.25
CA GLU A 67 -6.64 -17.28 -14.63
C GLU A 67 -7.97 -17.04 -15.38
N GLU A 68 -7.98 -16.01 -16.20
CA GLU A 68 -9.16 -15.51 -16.94
C GLU A 68 -8.75 -15.09 -18.35
N PRO A 69 -9.68 -14.84 -19.29
CA PRO A 69 -9.33 -14.60 -20.69
C PRO A 69 -8.28 -13.49 -20.90
N CYS A 70 -8.28 -12.43 -20.09
CA CYS A 70 -7.31 -11.34 -20.23
C CYS A 70 -5.93 -11.64 -19.61
N THR A 71 -5.79 -12.65 -18.75
CA THR A 71 -4.54 -13.00 -18.06
C THR A 71 -3.92 -14.29 -18.60
N LYS A 72 -4.73 -15.21 -19.12
CA LYS A 72 -4.35 -16.59 -19.47
C LYS A 72 -3.09 -16.66 -20.34
N ASP A 73 -3.01 -15.83 -21.37
CA ASP A 73 -1.89 -15.84 -22.33
C ASP A 73 -0.92 -14.65 -22.16
N THR A 74 -1.21 -13.75 -21.22
CA THR A 74 -0.45 -12.49 -21.03
C THR A 74 0.36 -12.47 -19.73
N VAL A 75 -0.07 -13.22 -18.72
CA VAL A 75 0.67 -13.35 -17.46
C VAL A 75 1.78 -14.38 -17.62
N ALA A 76 2.98 -14.03 -17.16
CA ALA A 76 4.09 -14.95 -17.05
C ALA A 76 3.87 -15.90 -15.85
N TRP A 77 3.08 -16.96 -16.04
CA TRP A 77 2.75 -17.94 -14.99
C TRP A 77 3.98 -18.65 -14.44
N GLY A 78 3.98 -18.93 -13.14
CA GLY A 78 5.07 -19.66 -12.49
C GLY A 78 5.04 -19.53 -10.97
N LYS A 79 6.19 -19.74 -10.32
CA LYS A 79 6.31 -19.68 -8.85
C LYS A 79 5.98 -18.31 -8.25
N ILE A 80 6.08 -17.24 -9.05
CA ILE A 80 5.79 -15.86 -8.63
C ILE A 80 4.32 -15.52 -8.93
N ASN A 81 3.86 -15.81 -10.14
CA ASN A 81 2.50 -15.56 -10.59
C ASN A 81 1.74 -16.90 -10.60
N GLN A 82 1.11 -17.21 -9.47
CA GLN A 82 0.40 -18.46 -9.28
C GLN A 82 -1.07 -18.32 -9.70
N PRO A 83 -1.60 -19.26 -10.50
CA PRO A 83 -2.98 -19.19 -10.95
C PRO A 83 -3.96 -19.59 -9.83
N VAL A 84 -5.13 -18.93 -9.81
CA VAL A 84 -6.35 -19.42 -9.15
C VAL A 84 -7.51 -19.34 -10.13
N SER A 85 -8.50 -20.23 -9.99
CA SER A 85 -9.70 -20.16 -10.83
C SER A 85 -10.62 -19.01 -10.41
N PRO A 86 -11.44 -18.47 -11.33
CA PRO A 86 -12.48 -17.49 -10.99
C PRO A 86 -13.42 -17.96 -9.88
N ALA A 87 -13.71 -19.26 -9.83
CA ALA A 87 -14.56 -19.85 -8.79
C ALA A 87 -13.91 -19.83 -7.40
N GLN A 88 -12.60 -20.09 -7.31
CA GLN A 88 -11.86 -19.97 -6.04
C GLN A 88 -11.84 -18.51 -5.56
N PHE A 89 -11.57 -17.56 -6.46
CA PHE A 89 -11.61 -16.14 -6.15
C PHE A 89 -12.99 -15.72 -5.62
N ALA A 90 -14.07 -16.05 -6.35
CA ALA A 90 -15.42 -15.69 -5.97
C ALA A 90 -15.84 -16.30 -4.62
N SER A 91 -15.46 -17.56 -4.36
CA SER A 91 -15.72 -18.23 -3.08
C SER A 91 -15.05 -17.48 -1.90
N LEU A 92 -13.76 -17.12 -2.05
CA LEU A 92 -13.02 -16.41 -1.01
C LEU A 92 -13.53 -14.99 -0.84
N GLN A 93 -13.86 -14.30 -1.93
CA GLN A 93 -14.49 -12.97 -1.92
C GLN A 93 -15.79 -12.99 -1.13
N GLN A 94 -16.70 -13.94 -1.40
CA GLN A 94 -17.97 -14.05 -0.68
C GLN A 94 -17.78 -14.22 0.83
N ARG A 95 -16.82 -15.05 1.24
CA ARG A 95 -16.49 -15.24 2.67
C ARG A 95 -15.89 -13.98 3.29
N MET A 96 -15.02 -13.28 2.58
CA MET A 96 -14.45 -12.02 3.05
C MET A 96 -15.54 -10.94 3.17
N LEU A 97 -16.44 -10.83 2.19
CA LEU A 97 -17.58 -9.92 2.24
C LEU A 97 -18.49 -10.22 3.42
N ALA A 98 -18.77 -11.50 3.68
CA ALA A 98 -19.52 -11.94 4.86
C ALA A 98 -18.79 -11.57 6.17
N TYR A 99 -17.48 -11.76 6.24
CA TYR A 99 -16.66 -11.37 7.40
C TYR A 99 -16.74 -9.86 7.69
N LEU A 100 -16.84 -9.02 6.64
CA LEU A 100 -16.91 -7.56 6.76
C LEU A 100 -18.30 -7.02 7.14
N GLN A 101 -19.35 -7.85 7.13
CA GLN A 101 -20.68 -7.44 7.56
C GLN A 101 -20.68 -7.01 9.03
N GLY A 102 -21.39 -5.93 9.35
CA GLY A 102 -21.50 -5.34 10.69
C GLY A 102 -20.22 -4.67 11.21
N ARG A 103 -19.08 -4.77 10.51
CA ARG A 103 -17.82 -4.16 10.94
C ARG A 103 -17.76 -2.68 10.61
N GLU A 104 -16.99 -1.96 11.42
CA GLU A 104 -16.53 -0.60 11.12
C GLU A 104 -15.44 -0.66 10.05
N LEU A 105 -15.56 0.14 9.00
CA LEU A 105 -14.66 0.14 7.85
C LEU A 105 -14.11 1.53 7.56
N PHE A 106 -12.95 1.56 6.92
CA PHE A 106 -12.27 2.76 6.43
C PHE A 106 -12.07 2.66 4.93
N VAL A 107 -12.42 3.73 4.22
CA VAL A 107 -12.29 3.83 2.76
C VAL A 107 -11.37 4.99 2.42
N GLN A 108 -10.39 4.75 1.56
CA GLN A 108 -9.59 5.82 0.94
C GLN A 108 -9.70 5.71 -0.59
N ASP A 109 -10.15 6.80 -1.21
CA ASP A 109 -10.16 7.03 -2.65
C ASP A 109 -8.90 7.83 -2.99
N LEU A 110 -8.01 7.22 -3.78
CA LEU A 110 -6.63 7.64 -3.99
C LEU A 110 -6.24 7.49 -5.47
N TYR A 111 -5.15 8.12 -5.89
CA TYR A 111 -4.56 7.91 -7.21
C TYR A 111 -3.22 7.17 -7.08
N ALA A 112 -2.95 6.28 -8.04
CA ALA A 112 -1.62 5.77 -8.31
C ALA A 112 -1.16 6.27 -9.69
N GLY A 113 0.01 6.90 -9.76
CA GLY A 113 0.49 7.61 -10.95
C GLY A 113 0.25 9.11 -10.87
N ALA A 114 1.34 9.88 -10.85
CA ALA A 114 1.31 11.34 -10.80
C ALA A 114 0.95 11.99 -12.14
N ASP A 115 1.20 11.31 -13.27
CA ASP A 115 0.77 11.79 -14.59
C ASP A 115 -0.73 11.56 -14.78
N PRO A 116 -1.57 12.61 -14.92
CA PRO A 116 -3.01 12.47 -15.08
C PRO A 116 -3.43 11.65 -16.31
N ALA A 117 -2.58 11.57 -17.35
CA ALA A 117 -2.86 10.74 -18.52
C ALA A 117 -2.82 9.24 -18.18
N TYR A 118 -2.06 8.85 -17.16
CA TYR A 118 -1.83 7.45 -16.80
C TYR A 118 -2.30 7.07 -15.40
N ARG A 119 -2.73 8.04 -14.57
CA ARG A 119 -3.16 7.81 -13.19
C ARG A 119 -4.30 6.80 -13.10
N LEU A 120 -4.21 5.93 -12.10
CA LEU A 120 -5.19 4.90 -11.75
C LEU A 120 -5.99 5.37 -10.52
N PRO A 121 -7.31 5.56 -10.63
CA PRO A 121 -8.18 5.71 -9.46
C PRO A 121 -8.23 4.41 -8.65
N VAL A 122 -7.63 4.41 -7.46
CA VAL A 122 -7.55 3.29 -6.52
C VAL A 122 -8.48 3.55 -5.33
N ARG A 123 -9.32 2.58 -5.00
CA ARG A 123 -10.04 2.54 -3.73
C ARG A 123 -9.46 1.47 -2.82
N VAL A 124 -9.11 1.84 -1.59
CA VAL A 124 -8.75 0.89 -0.54
C VAL A 124 -9.87 0.84 0.49
N VAL A 125 -10.37 -0.36 0.78
CA VAL A 125 -11.38 -0.63 1.80
C VAL A 125 -10.77 -1.57 2.83
N THR A 126 -10.77 -1.17 4.10
CA THR A 126 -10.13 -1.94 5.17
C THR A 126 -10.90 -1.86 6.49
N ASP A 127 -10.88 -2.92 7.30
CA ASP A 127 -11.38 -2.91 8.69
C ASP A 127 -10.32 -2.45 9.71
N SER A 128 -9.17 -1.97 9.25
CA SER A 128 -8.09 -1.38 10.06
C SER A 128 -7.85 0.10 9.76
N ALA A 129 -7.85 0.92 10.80
CA ALA A 129 -7.60 2.35 10.71
C ALA A 129 -6.16 2.66 10.28
N TRP A 130 -5.17 1.95 10.83
CA TRP A 130 -3.77 2.25 10.51
C TRP A 130 -3.42 1.87 9.06
N HIS A 131 -3.99 0.80 8.50
CA HIS A 131 -3.81 0.48 7.07
C HIS A 131 -4.47 1.52 6.16
N SER A 132 -5.55 2.18 6.63
CA SER A 132 -6.13 3.33 5.93
C SER A 132 -5.19 4.53 5.95
N LEU A 133 -4.52 4.79 7.09
CA LEU A 133 -3.47 5.81 7.20
C LEU A 133 -2.28 5.49 6.29
N PHE A 134 -1.79 4.25 6.30
CA PHE A 134 -0.74 3.79 5.38
C PHE A 134 -1.12 4.08 3.93
N SER A 135 -2.32 3.68 3.51
CA SER A 135 -2.78 3.90 2.12
C SER A 135 -2.84 5.39 1.78
N ARG A 136 -3.29 6.23 2.71
CA ARG A 136 -3.37 7.69 2.57
C ARG A 136 -1.99 8.36 2.44
N ASN A 137 -0.97 7.81 3.09
CA ASN A 137 0.41 8.27 2.96
C ASN A 137 0.99 7.78 1.64
N MET A 138 0.79 6.50 1.32
CA MET A 138 1.46 5.83 0.21
C MET A 138 1.00 6.31 -1.16
N PHE A 139 -0.29 6.55 -1.34
CA PHE A 139 -0.86 6.93 -2.63
C PHE A 139 -1.21 8.42 -2.72
N ILE A 140 -1.44 8.90 -3.94
CA ILE A 140 -1.68 10.31 -4.22
C ILE A 140 -3.10 10.68 -3.80
N ARG A 141 -3.24 11.71 -2.99
CA ARG A 141 -4.55 12.18 -2.49
C ARG A 141 -5.25 13.03 -3.56
N PRO A 142 -6.51 12.70 -3.93
CA PRO A 142 -7.31 13.58 -4.78
C PRO A 142 -7.62 14.90 -4.07
N PRO A 143 -7.84 15.99 -4.83
CA PRO A 143 -8.50 17.18 -4.32
C PRO A 143 -9.84 16.84 -3.66
N THR A 144 -10.20 17.54 -2.58
CA THR A 144 -11.39 17.19 -1.77
C THR A 144 -12.70 17.36 -2.56
N ASP A 145 -12.73 18.28 -3.52
CA ASP A 145 -13.85 18.53 -4.43
C ASP A 145 -14.00 17.47 -5.53
N GLU A 146 -12.95 16.69 -5.84
CA GLU A 146 -13.03 15.55 -6.76
C GLU A 146 -13.65 14.31 -6.10
N LEU A 147 -13.58 14.18 -4.77
CA LEU A 147 -14.01 12.97 -4.03
C LEU A 147 -15.47 12.55 -4.28
N PRO A 148 -16.48 13.44 -4.32
CA PRO A 148 -17.86 13.04 -4.60
C PRO A 148 -18.05 12.37 -5.97
N GLY A 149 -17.22 12.75 -6.95
CA GLY A 149 -17.23 12.22 -8.31
C GLY A 149 -16.22 11.09 -8.56
N PHE A 150 -15.41 10.72 -7.57
CA PHE A 150 -14.32 9.76 -7.72
C PHE A 150 -14.85 8.38 -8.08
N GLU A 151 -14.56 7.92 -9.30
CA GLU A 151 -14.90 6.57 -9.78
C GLU A 151 -13.70 5.64 -9.65
N PRO A 152 -13.72 4.65 -8.76
CA PRO A 152 -12.61 3.72 -8.63
C PRO A 152 -12.49 2.84 -9.88
N ALA A 153 -11.28 2.80 -10.43
CA ALA A 153 -10.93 1.90 -11.53
C ALA A 153 -10.24 0.64 -11.03
N PHE A 154 -9.78 0.61 -9.78
CA PHE A 154 -9.18 -0.53 -9.13
C PHE A 154 -9.53 -0.49 -7.65
N THR A 155 -9.92 -1.63 -7.06
CA THR A 155 -10.30 -1.71 -5.64
C THR A 155 -9.49 -2.76 -4.90
N ILE A 156 -9.07 -2.44 -3.69
CA ILE A 156 -8.43 -3.35 -2.74
C ILE A 156 -9.39 -3.57 -1.58
N LEU A 157 -9.82 -4.81 -1.36
CA LEU A 157 -10.49 -5.25 -0.15
C LEU A 157 -9.45 -5.87 0.78
N HIS A 158 -9.21 -5.21 1.89
CA HIS A 158 -8.15 -5.56 2.83
C HIS A 158 -8.78 -5.91 4.19
N ALA A 159 -8.64 -7.16 4.59
CA ALA A 159 -9.12 -7.66 5.88
C ALA A 159 -8.01 -8.52 6.50
N PRO A 160 -7.01 -7.89 7.14
CA PRO A 160 -5.75 -8.56 7.47
C PRO A 160 -5.93 -9.71 8.47
N ARG A 161 -7.01 -9.67 9.26
CA ARG A 161 -7.38 -10.69 10.25
C ARG A 161 -8.39 -11.72 9.72
N PHE A 162 -8.85 -11.59 8.49
CA PHE A 162 -9.62 -12.64 7.83
C PHE A 162 -8.65 -13.70 7.30
N LEU A 163 -8.87 -14.95 7.71
CA LEU A 163 -8.00 -16.08 7.37
C LEU A 163 -8.68 -16.97 6.34
N ALA A 164 -7.94 -17.35 5.30
CA ALA A 164 -8.32 -18.45 4.44
C ALA A 164 -8.20 -19.78 5.18
N VAL A 165 -8.89 -20.79 4.66
CA VAL A 165 -8.79 -22.19 5.08
C VAL A 165 -8.10 -22.94 3.93
N PRO A 166 -6.79 -23.22 4.02
CA PRO A 166 -5.98 -23.70 2.89
C PRO A 166 -6.59 -24.90 2.16
N GLU A 167 -7.12 -25.86 2.91
CA GLU A 167 -7.69 -27.09 2.38
C GLU A 167 -8.99 -26.84 1.60
N HIS A 168 -9.79 -25.88 2.06
CA HIS A 168 -11.05 -25.49 1.42
C HIS A 168 -10.80 -24.58 0.22
N ASP A 169 -9.97 -23.56 0.40
CA ASP A 169 -9.71 -22.51 -0.60
C ASP A 169 -8.69 -22.96 -1.66
N LYS A 170 -7.99 -24.07 -1.40
CA LYS A 170 -6.96 -24.69 -2.25
C LYS A 170 -5.83 -23.70 -2.55
N ILE A 171 -5.35 -23.08 -1.49
CA ILE A 171 -4.21 -22.15 -1.50
C ILE A 171 -3.15 -22.59 -0.49
N ASN A 172 -1.99 -21.94 -0.50
CA ASN A 172 -0.81 -22.36 0.24
C ASN A 172 -0.95 -22.20 1.76
N SER A 173 -1.56 -21.11 2.23
CA SER A 173 -1.68 -20.81 3.66
C SER A 173 -2.96 -20.02 3.96
N ALA A 174 -3.14 -19.66 5.24
CA ALA A 174 -4.24 -18.80 5.67
C ALA A 174 -4.12 -17.36 5.14
N THR A 175 -2.91 -16.97 4.72
CA THR A 175 -2.60 -15.69 4.10
C THR A 175 -2.86 -15.75 2.61
N PHE A 176 -3.32 -14.64 2.04
CA PHE A 176 -3.58 -14.57 0.61
C PHE A 176 -3.56 -13.14 0.07
N ILE A 177 -3.07 -13.01 -1.16
CA ILE A 177 -3.15 -11.80 -2.00
C ILE A 177 -3.67 -12.24 -3.36
N LEU A 178 -4.98 -12.10 -3.60
CA LEU A 178 -5.63 -12.54 -4.84
C LEU A 178 -5.90 -11.34 -5.73
N VAL A 179 -5.42 -11.37 -6.98
CA VAL A 179 -5.62 -10.32 -7.98
C VAL A 179 -6.52 -10.80 -9.10
N ASN A 180 -7.63 -10.09 -9.33
CA ASN A 180 -8.54 -10.30 -10.45
C ASN A 180 -8.48 -9.07 -11.38
N PHE A 181 -8.01 -9.25 -12.62
CA PHE A 181 -7.79 -8.14 -13.55
C PHE A 181 -9.07 -7.77 -14.30
N ALA A 182 -9.96 -8.71 -14.60
CA ALA A 182 -11.24 -8.43 -15.24
C ALA A 182 -12.16 -7.62 -14.33
N GLU A 183 -12.23 -7.99 -13.04
CA GLU A 183 -13.01 -7.26 -12.03
C GLU A 183 -12.25 -6.06 -11.44
N ARG A 184 -10.95 -5.93 -11.73
CA ARG A 184 -10.06 -4.89 -11.20
C ARG A 184 -10.11 -4.82 -9.67
N LEU A 185 -10.01 -5.99 -9.05
CA LEU A 185 -10.21 -6.22 -7.62
C LEU A 185 -9.04 -7.01 -7.03
N VAL A 186 -8.58 -6.60 -5.85
CA VAL A 186 -7.62 -7.34 -5.04
C VAL A 186 -8.23 -7.69 -3.69
N LEU A 187 -8.03 -8.93 -3.25
CA LEU A 187 -8.36 -9.39 -1.91
C LEU A 187 -7.06 -9.64 -1.14
N ILE A 188 -6.93 -9.05 0.04
CA ILE A 188 -5.77 -9.24 0.92
C ILE A 188 -6.25 -9.66 2.31
N GLY A 189 -5.80 -10.82 2.78
CA GLY A 189 -6.13 -11.34 4.10
C GLY A 189 -5.02 -12.20 4.69
N GLY A 190 -5.08 -12.39 6.01
CA GLY A 190 -4.11 -13.17 6.78
C GLY A 190 -2.71 -12.58 6.88
N THR A 191 -2.54 -11.29 6.61
CA THR A 191 -1.29 -10.56 6.77
C THR A 191 -1.58 -9.11 7.15
N GLU A 192 -0.86 -8.58 8.14
CA GLU A 192 -0.88 -7.17 8.52
C GLU A 192 0.26 -6.37 7.86
N TYR A 193 1.08 -7.00 7.00
CA TYR A 193 2.17 -6.30 6.32
C TYR A 193 1.64 -5.32 5.26
N ALA A 194 1.81 -4.02 5.49
CA ALA A 194 1.22 -2.99 4.64
C ALA A 194 1.79 -2.95 3.22
N GLY A 195 3.01 -3.46 3.04
CA GLY A 195 3.65 -3.56 1.74
C GLY A 195 2.86 -4.42 0.73
N GLU A 196 1.96 -5.30 1.16
CA GLU A 196 1.08 -6.03 0.23
C GLU A 196 0.04 -5.10 -0.44
N ILE A 197 -0.44 -4.06 0.25
CA ILE A 197 -1.32 -3.04 -0.34
C ILE A 197 -0.55 -2.29 -1.44
N LYS A 198 0.64 -1.76 -1.10
CA LYS A 198 1.54 -1.05 -2.04
C LYS A 198 1.82 -1.89 -3.28
N LYS A 199 2.36 -3.10 -3.08
CA LYS A 199 2.82 -3.96 -4.19
C LYS A 199 1.69 -4.61 -4.99
N SER A 200 0.46 -4.60 -4.49
CA SER A 200 -0.73 -4.97 -5.28
C SER A 200 -1.04 -3.92 -6.34
N VAL A 201 -1.00 -2.63 -6.00
CA VAL A 201 -1.15 -1.53 -6.97
C VAL A 201 0.01 -1.54 -7.96
N PHE A 202 1.25 -1.68 -7.47
CA PHE A 202 2.42 -1.78 -8.35
C PHE A 202 2.31 -2.93 -9.35
N GLY A 203 1.91 -4.11 -8.88
CA GLY A 203 1.71 -5.29 -9.74
C GLY A 203 0.65 -5.06 -10.82
N TYR A 204 -0.43 -4.36 -10.47
CA TYR A 204 -1.47 -4.01 -11.44
C TYR A 204 -0.95 -3.02 -12.49
N LEU A 205 -0.24 -1.96 -12.07
CA LEU A 205 0.38 -0.99 -12.98
C LEU A 205 1.43 -1.64 -13.89
N ASN A 206 2.22 -2.58 -13.37
CA ASN A 206 3.18 -3.36 -14.18
C ASN A 206 2.51 -4.16 -15.31
N PHE A 207 1.27 -4.57 -15.13
CA PHE A 207 0.52 -5.32 -16.13
C PHE A 207 -0.16 -4.39 -17.15
N VAL A 208 -0.79 -3.31 -16.71
CA VAL A 208 -1.65 -2.49 -17.59
C VAL A 208 -0.90 -1.39 -18.35
N LEU A 209 0.18 -0.84 -17.80
CA LEU A 209 0.90 0.29 -18.38
C LEU A 209 1.73 -0.06 -19.63
N PRO A 210 2.38 -1.23 -19.74
CA PRO A 210 3.11 -1.61 -20.95
C PRO A 210 2.23 -1.57 -22.22
N ALA A 211 0.97 -2.02 -22.13
CA ALA A 211 0.02 -1.96 -23.23
C ALA A 211 -0.34 -0.52 -23.66
N ARG A 212 -0.03 0.48 -22.82
CA ARG A 212 -0.23 1.91 -23.08
C ARG A 212 1.07 2.64 -23.44
N GLY A 213 2.15 1.90 -23.73
CA GLY A 213 3.44 2.46 -24.12
C GLY A 213 4.21 3.11 -22.97
N VAL A 214 3.92 2.74 -21.72
CA VAL A 214 4.63 3.21 -20.53
C VAL A 214 5.46 2.09 -19.95
N LEU A 215 6.73 2.37 -19.65
CA LEU A 215 7.63 1.43 -18.97
C LEU A 215 7.48 1.59 -17.45
N PRO A 216 6.87 0.63 -16.74
CA PRO A 216 6.87 0.60 -15.28
C PRO A 216 8.25 0.18 -14.76
N MET A 217 8.72 0.84 -13.70
CA MET A 217 10.05 0.65 -13.15
C MET A 217 9.98 0.51 -11.63
N HIS A 218 10.75 -0.44 -11.09
CA HIS A 218 11.02 -0.57 -9.65
C HIS A 218 12.38 0.05 -9.36
N ALA A 219 12.40 1.37 -9.17
CA ALA A 219 13.60 2.18 -9.06
C ALA A 219 13.30 3.44 -8.24
N SER A 220 14.32 4.07 -7.67
CA SER A 220 14.18 5.46 -7.23
C SER A 220 14.53 6.41 -8.38
N ALA A 221 14.04 7.64 -8.34
CA ALA A 221 14.38 8.66 -9.31
C ALA A 221 14.48 10.05 -8.66
N ASN A 222 15.41 10.87 -9.15
CA ASN A 222 15.56 12.26 -8.75
C ASN A 222 15.90 13.16 -9.96
N VAL A 223 15.71 14.46 -9.79
CA VAL A 223 15.95 15.47 -10.84
C VAL A 223 16.90 16.54 -10.34
N GLY A 224 17.88 16.89 -11.17
CA GLY A 224 18.84 17.95 -10.90
C GLY A 224 18.26 19.34 -11.24
N PRO A 225 18.95 20.42 -10.83
CA PRO A 225 18.50 21.79 -11.11
C PRO A 225 18.34 22.13 -12.60
N GLN A 226 18.99 21.38 -13.50
CA GLN A 226 18.89 21.56 -14.95
C GLN A 226 17.79 20.69 -15.60
N GLY A 227 17.01 19.96 -14.81
CA GLY A 227 15.99 19.04 -15.30
C GLY A 227 16.53 17.67 -15.74
N ASP A 228 17.83 17.41 -15.54
CA ASP A 228 18.44 16.11 -15.78
C ASP A 228 17.92 15.08 -14.76
N CYS A 229 17.34 13.98 -15.25
CA CYS A 229 16.79 12.93 -14.40
C CYS A 229 17.80 11.78 -14.23
N ALA A 230 17.88 11.23 -13.02
CA ALA A 230 18.60 9.99 -12.74
C ALA A 230 17.63 8.93 -12.21
N ILE A 231 17.83 7.68 -12.64
CA ILE A 231 17.05 6.52 -12.21
C ILE A 231 18.01 5.50 -11.57
N PHE A 232 17.66 4.97 -10.41
CA PHE A 232 18.49 4.03 -9.66
C PHE A 232 17.75 2.70 -9.49
N PHE A 233 18.17 1.69 -10.26
CA PHE A 233 17.68 0.32 -10.09
C PHE A 233 18.51 -0.41 -9.04
N GLY A 234 17.85 -1.28 -8.27
CA GLY A 234 18.50 -2.04 -7.22
C GLY A 234 17.52 -2.81 -6.36
N LEU A 235 17.98 -3.89 -5.72
CA LEU A 235 17.18 -4.63 -4.76
C LEU A 235 17.08 -3.88 -3.43
N SER A 236 16.29 -4.39 -2.49
CA SER A 236 16.25 -3.82 -1.13
C SER A 236 17.64 -3.91 -0.50
N GLY A 237 18.11 -2.82 0.13
CA GLY A 237 19.42 -2.77 0.78
C GLY A 237 20.62 -2.49 -0.14
N THR A 238 20.43 -2.25 -1.44
CA THR A 238 21.55 -1.93 -2.36
C THR A 238 21.86 -0.43 -2.48
N GLY A 239 21.45 0.38 -1.49
CA GLY A 239 21.72 1.82 -1.45
C GLY A 239 20.84 2.71 -2.35
N LYS A 240 19.75 2.19 -2.95
CA LYS A 240 18.85 3.01 -3.80
C LYS A 240 18.36 4.29 -3.10
N THR A 241 17.82 4.14 -1.89
CA THR A 241 17.24 5.25 -1.13
C THR A 241 18.30 6.26 -0.76
N THR A 242 19.43 5.81 -0.19
CA THR A 242 20.58 6.65 0.16
C THR A 242 21.14 7.41 -1.04
N LEU A 243 21.32 6.75 -2.20
CA LEU A 243 21.84 7.40 -3.41
C LEU A 243 20.84 8.37 -4.06
N SER A 244 19.53 8.13 -3.90
CA SER A 244 18.49 9.01 -4.45
C SER A 244 18.21 10.23 -3.59
N ALA A 245 18.48 10.15 -2.28
CA ALA A 245 18.32 11.24 -1.30
C ALA A 245 19.56 12.16 -1.29
N ASP A 246 19.96 12.64 -2.45
CA ASP A 246 21.04 13.62 -2.61
C ASP A 246 20.48 15.03 -2.39
N ASN A 247 20.99 15.76 -1.39
CA ASN A 247 20.55 17.13 -1.05
C ASN A 247 20.67 18.14 -2.20
N SER A 248 21.44 17.85 -3.25
CA SER A 248 21.57 18.69 -4.44
C SER A 248 20.51 18.42 -5.52
N ARG A 249 19.66 17.41 -5.33
CA ARG A 249 18.67 16.92 -6.31
C ARG A 249 17.29 16.80 -5.66
N THR A 250 16.24 17.06 -6.42
CA THR A 250 14.86 16.88 -5.93
C THR A 250 14.42 15.44 -6.16
N LEU A 251 14.02 14.75 -5.08
CA LEU A 251 13.48 13.40 -5.18
C LEU A 251 12.14 13.39 -5.94
N ILE A 252 12.01 12.53 -6.94
CA ILE A 252 10.75 12.28 -7.66
C ILE A 252 9.96 11.19 -6.92
N GLY A 253 10.65 10.12 -6.51
CA GLY A 253 10.09 9.02 -5.72
C GLY A 253 11.17 7.99 -5.36
N ASP A 254 10.92 7.16 -4.35
CA ASP A 254 11.91 6.23 -3.78
C ASP A 254 11.85 4.80 -4.34
N ASP A 255 10.77 4.40 -5.01
CA ASP A 255 10.59 2.97 -5.34
C ASP A 255 9.86 2.66 -6.67
N GLU A 256 8.82 3.40 -7.06
CA GLU A 256 7.95 3.01 -8.18
C GLU A 256 7.66 4.15 -9.16
N HIS A 257 8.05 3.99 -10.43
CA HIS A 257 7.88 5.01 -11.46
C HIS A 257 7.35 4.45 -12.77
N GLY A 258 6.70 5.30 -13.56
CA GLY A 258 6.43 5.07 -14.96
C GLY A 258 7.28 5.97 -15.84
N TRP A 259 7.76 5.44 -16.96
CA TRP A 259 8.41 6.23 -18.00
C TRP A 259 7.54 6.22 -19.26
N SER A 260 6.90 7.36 -19.53
CA SER A 260 6.07 7.62 -20.71
C SER A 260 6.84 8.45 -21.76
N PRO A 261 6.27 8.70 -22.95
CA PRO A 261 6.85 9.64 -23.91
C PRO A 261 7.02 11.07 -23.37
N GLN A 262 6.33 11.44 -22.28
CA GLN A 262 6.41 12.76 -21.65
C GLN A 262 7.48 12.84 -20.56
N GLY A 263 7.98 11.70 -20.07
CA GLY A 263 9.02 11.64 -19.05
C GLY A 263 8.73 10.62 -17.95
N ILE A 264 9.40 10.80 -16.81
CA ILE A 264 9.30 9.93 -15.64
C ILE A 264 8.27 10.52 -14.68
N PHE A 265 7.39 9.68 -14.14
CA PHE A 265 6.43 10.08 -13.11
C PHE A 265 6.38 9.04 -11.99
N ASN A 266 6.20 9.50 -10.76
CA ASN A 266 6.04 8.64 -9.60
C ASN A 266 4.67 7.95 -9.63
N PHE A 267 4.59 6.68 -9.23
CA PHE A 267 3.31 6.01 -8.99
C PHE A 267 2.70 6.36 -7.63
N GLU A 268 3.52 6.86 -6.72
CA GLU A 268 3.20 7.00 -5.30
C GLU A 268 3.01 8.46 -4.89
N GLY A 269 2.35 8.67 -3.74
CA GLY A 269 2.14 9.98 -3.12
C GLY A 269 2.94 10.20 -1.84
N GLY A 270 3.72 9.21 -1.42
CA GLY A 270 4.56 9.21 -0.23
C GLY A 270 5.72 8.25 -0.39
N CYS A 271 6.39 7.91 0.71
CA CYS A 271 7.51 6.96 0.74
C CYS A 271 7.23 5.80 1.70
N TYR A 272 7.91 4.67 1.51
CA TYR A 272 7.86 3.53 2.45
C TYR A 272 9.28 3.03 2.72
N ALA A 273 10.04 3.88 3.41
CA ALA A 273 11.47 3.73 3.59
C ALA A 273 11.80 2.59 4.56
N LYS A 274 12.93 1.91 4.33
CA LYS A 274 13.55 1.04 5.34
C LYS A 274 14.26 1.94 6.35
N VAL A 275 14.05 1.70 7.65
CA VAL A 275 14.58 2.59 8.71
C VAL A 275 15.53 1.92 9.69
N ILE A 276 15.84 0.63 9.51
CA ILE A 276 16.91 0.00 10.31
C ILE A 276 18.25 0.67 10.00
N HIS A 277 19.02 0.99 11.04
CA HIS A 277 20.30 1.70 10.98
C HIS A 277 20.25 3.05 10.28
N LEU A 278 19.10 3.73 10.34
CA LEU A 278 18.92 5.04 9.73
C LEU A 278 19.82 6.07 10.40
N SER A 279 20.64 6.76 9.62
CA SER A 279 21.59 7.75 10.17
C SER A 279 21.02 9.17 10.07
N PRO A 280 20.99 9.94 11.17
CA PRO A 280 20.58 11.34 11.12
C PRO A 280 21.55 12.23 10.32
N THR A 281 22.78 11.76 10.05
CA THR A 281 23.77 12.51 9.27
C THR A 281 23.79 12.09 7.80
N ALA A 282 23.56 10.82 7.49
CA ALA A 282 23.57 10.32 6.11
C ALA A 282 22.20 10.48 5.44
N GLU A 283 21.09 10.29 6.17
CA GLU A 283 19.73 10.42 5.66
C GLU A 283 18.86 11.38 6.52
N PRO A 284 19.26 12.66 6.70
CA PRO A 284 18.60 13.59 7.64
C PRO A 284 17.12 13.81 7.34
N GLU A 285 16.74 13.84 6.05
CA GLU A 285 15.35 14.06 5.65
C GLU A 285 14.44 12.90 6.03
N ILE A 286 14.90 11.66 5.85
CA ILE A 286 14.17 10.45 6.22
C ILE A 286 14.17 10.31 7.75
N TYR A 287 15.29 10.61 8.41
CA TYR A 287 15.37 10.57 9.87
C TYR A 287 14.41 11.58 10.53
N ALA A 288 14.19 12.75 9.91
CA ALA A 288 13.22 13.71 10.42
C ALA A 288 11.77 13.18 10.36
N THR A 289 11.45 12.22 9.48
CA THR A 289 10.07 11.72 9.35
C THR A 289 9.69 10.73 10.45
N ILE A 290 10.66 10.04 11.07
CA ILE A 290 10.36 8.98 12.05
C ILE A 290 9.71 9.51 13.34
N THR A 291 9.83 10.80 13.61
CA THR A 291 9.17 11.47 14.76
C THR A 291 8.03 12.40 14.33
N ARG A 292 7.65 12.40 13.05
CA ARG A 292 6.64 13.33 12.52
C ARG A 292 5.23 12.74 12.64
N PHE A 293 4.29 13.57 13.10
CA PHE A 293 2.87 13.20 13.10
C PHE A 293 2.38 12.79 11.71
N GLY A 294 1.65 11.67 11.67
CA GLY A 294 1.12 11.07 10.45
C GLY A 294 2.01 10.01 9.83
N THR A 295 3.31 9.95 10.17
CA THR A 295 4.19 8.84 9.79
C THR A 295 3.75 7.56 10.48
N VAL A 296 3.69 6.45 9.74
CA VAL A 296 3.50 5.10 10.29
C VAL A 296 4.85 4.40 10.38
N LEU A 297 5.26 4.00 11.58
CA LEU A 297 6.42 3.17 11.83
C LEU A 297 5.97 1.71 11.93
N GLU A 298 6.45 0.86 11.04
CA GLU A 298 6.08 -0.55 11.00
C GLU A 298 7.24 -1.40 11.54
N ASN A 299 6.97 -2.12 12.63
CA ASN A 299 7.89 -2.99 13.35
C ASN A 299 9.14 -2.29 13.92
N VAL A 300 9.10 -0.97 14.12
CA VAL A 300 10.17 -0.23 14.82
C VAL A 300 9.95 -0.38 16.32
N VAL A 301 10.99 -0.81 17.04
CA VAL A 301 10.95 -0.89 18.51
C VAL A 301 10.94 0.52 19.09
N LEU A 302 10.13 0.74 20.12
CA LEU A 302 10.12 1.99 20.86
C LEU A 302 10.76 1.78 22.22
N ASP A 303 11.53 2.76 22.68
CA ASP A 303 11.95 2.83 24.06
C ASP A 303 10.70 2.89 24.98
N PRO A 304 10.59 2.02 26.00
CA PRO A 304 9.35 1.85 26.76
C PRO A 304 8.99 3.06 27.62
N GLU A 305 9.96 3.90 28.01
CA GLU A 305 9.75 5.05 28.87
C GLU A 305 9.57 6.34 28.06
N THR A 306 10.48 6.60 27.12
CA THR A 306 10.56 7.82 26.33
C THR A 306 9.73 7.78 25.05
N ARG A 307 9.35 6.57 24.60
CA ARG A 307 8.68 6.33 23.31
C ARG A 307 9.51 6.71 22.08
N LEU A 308 10.81 6.93 22.23
CA LEU A 308 11.69 7.20 21.11
C LEU A 308 11.81 5.96 20.21
N PRO A 309 11.70 6.09 18.88
CA PRO A 309 11.96 4.98 17.98
C PRO A 309 13.43 4.58 18.03
N ASP A 310 13.70 3.31 18.33
CA ASP A 310 15.01 2.69 18.23
C ASP A 310 15.18 2.11 16.81
N VAL A 311 15.93 2.85 15.99
CA VAL A 311 16.22 2.45 14.60
C VAL A 311 17.37 1.45 14.49
N ASP A 312 18.07 1.15 15.57
CA ASP A 312 19.16 0.16 15.58
C ASP A 312 18.71 -1.21 16.11
N ASP A 313 17.53 -1.30 16.73
CA ASP A 313 16.96 -2.55 17.22
C ASP A 313 16.20 -3.32 16.12
N ALA A 314 16.82 -4.42 15.67
CA ALA A 314 16.25 -5.38 14.71
C ALA A 314 15.57 -6.60 15.35
N SER A 315 15.30 -6.58 16.66
CA SER A 315 14.75 -7.73 17.40
C SER A 315 13.40 -8.23 16.88
N LEU A 316 12.58 -7.33 16.32
CA LEU A 316 11.37 -7.71 15.61
C LEU A 316 11.67 -8.12 14.16
N THR A 317 12.45 -7.30 13.44
CA THR A 317 12.84 -7.57 12.07
C THR A 317 13.94 -6.63 11.60
N GLU A 318 14.75 -7.08 10.63
CA GLU A 318 15.60 -6.23 9.81
C GLU A 318 14.82 -5.35 8.83
N ASN A 319 13.53 -5.64 8.56
CA ASN A 319 12.72 -4.91 7.60
C ASN A 319 11.83 -3.85 8.29
N THR A 320 12.35 -3.11 9.26
CA THR A 320 11.61 -2.00 9.88
C THR A 320 11.35 -0.90 8.86
N ARG A 321 10.14 -0.35 8.85
CA ARG A 321 9.71 0.62 7.84
C ARG A 321 9.12 1.90 8.41
N ALA A 322 9.19 2.98 7.64
CA ALA A 322 8.44 4.20 7.87
C ALA A 322 7.65 4.60 6.62
N CYS A 323 6.35 4.82 6.75
CA CYS A 323 5.48 5.32 5.68
C CYS A 323 4.99 6.74 5.99
N TYR A 324 5.30 7.69 5.11
CA TYR A 324 5.03 9.12 5.30
C TYR A 324 4.67 9.81 3.98
#